data_AF-A0A094L3G7-F1
#
_entry.id   AF-A0A094L3G7-F1
#
_cell.length_a   1.000
_cell.length_b   1.000
_cell.length_c   1.000
_cell.angle_alpha   90.00
_cell.angle_beta   90.00
_cell.angle_gamma   90.00
#
_symmetry.space_group_name_H-M   'P 1'
#
loop_
_entity.id
_entity.type
_entity.pdbx_description
1 polymer ?
#
loop_
_entity_poly.entity_id
_entity_poly.type
_entity_poly.pdbx_seq_one_letter_code
_entity_poly.pdbx_strand_id
1 'polypeptide(L)'
;MRGLLITAALLGLSGCSVFSSQEDSRTTAATESLQFLFADAAEAPDLATLQQVRFPVTYVQIGDAPRTILGLAATQPHGQYWVSASNEALTLWQGRVIRTSRLEGENRIHTDNLSNDPLACYLHQQQSQQNDCDREWQRSIQIERPVRNFNPLKPQHEIVSLQLRSTLTRSGRDISETGLATEYVAGSDLGEPRATYEFNNSYRLSSDGKYVISSRQWVSPALGYVELEMVNLAQPNEPSTAPQTTRLNLPVQTLSNGQAPRLRQFVEAMPQEFYPDSYWPGLRIHSDNLDERFAKRHAGMLKHLRMLAETYRHDQHTELANAADQLVQQFQQWPLRASYVHGIDPAQMRLTLAENPMLNGYDAEADYQIVVAAAQRNELGVSGLDATQSERWLIQPNGDIRQLLPHEQLTDGQPGIVFTGIQQDLLPPGFRSINSQLAMFLQHWDYSRAAQAEQQAGTQ
;
A
#
# COMPACT_ATOMS: atom_id res chain seq x y z
N MET A 1 61.60 -3.55 50.40
CA MET A 1 61.64 -4.72 49.50
C MET A 1 60.26 -5.35 49.43
N ARG A 2 59.90 -5.85 48.24
CA ARG A 2 58.56 -6.27 47.78
C ARG A 2 57.69 -5.10 47.30
N GLY A 3 57.96 -4.72 46.05
CA GLY A 3 57.15 -3.81 45.27
C GLY A 3 55.89 -4.50 44.75
N LEU A 4 54.81 -3.73 44.70
CA LEU A 4 53.55 -4.12 44.12
C LEU A 4 53.56 -3.68 42.66
N LEU A 5 53.55 -4.64 41.74
CA LEU A 5 53.36 -4.42 40.31
C LEU A 5 51.87 -4.09 40.07
N ILE A 6 51.60 -2.84 39.69
CA ILE A 6 50.29 -2.41 39.17
C ILE A 6 50.29 -2.70 37.67
N THR A 7 49.59 -3.75 37.26
CA THR A 7 49.35 -4.06 35.85
C THR A 7 48.18 -3.22 35.36
N ALA A 8 48.48 -2.11 34.68
CA ALA A 8 47.50 -1.32 33.95
C ALA A 8 47.07 -2.10 32.69
N ALA A 9 45.86 -2.65 32.69
CA ALA A 9 45.24 -3.20 31.51
C ALA A 9 44.71 -2.04 30.64
N LEU A 10 45.45 -1.71 29.58
CA LEU A 10 44.94 -0.96 28.44
C LEU A 10 43.87 -1.81 27.75
N LEU A 11 42.59 -1.46 27.95
CA LEU A 11 41.51 -1.91 27.07
C LEU A 11 41.52 -1.02 25.83
N GLY A 12 42.03 -1.59 24.74
CA GLY A 12 42.02 -0.98 23.41
C GLY A 12 40.60 -0.80 22.91
N LEU A 13 40.26 0.46 22.62
CA LEU A 13 39.18 0.84 21.72
C LEU A 13 39.54 0.32 20.33
N SER A 14 38.91 -0.77 19.90
CA SER A 14 39.02 -1.28 18.53
C SER A 14 37.63 -1.38 17.90
N GLY A 15 37.35 -0.43 17.02
CA GLY A 15 36.61 -0.67 15.77
C GLY A 15 35.12 -0.97 15.90
N CYS A 16 34.30 0.07 16.06
CA CYS A 16 33.03 0.10 15.37
C CYS A 16 33.32 0.08 13.87
N SER A 17 33.28 -1.10 13.24
CA SER A 17 33.14 -1.24 11.80
C SER A 17 31.75 -0.73 11.42
N VAL A 18 31.66 0.59 11.27
CA VAL A 18 30.64 1.20 10.42
C VAL A 18 30.82 0.53 9.06
N PHE A 19 29.86 -0.32 8.69
CA PHE A 19 29.70 -0.77 7.32
C PHE A 19 29.49 0.49 6.48
N SER A 20 30.59 1.06 6.00
CA SER A 20 30.59 1.96 4.86
C SER A 20 30.28 1.10 3.65
N SER A 21 28.99 0.80 3.44
CA SER A 21 28.54 0.50 2.09
C SER A 21 28.81 1.76 1.27
N GLN A 22 29.87 1.72 0.47
CA GLN A 22 29.97 2.50 -0.75
C GLN A 22 28.78 2.08 -1.65
N GLU A 23 27.57 2.53 -1.31
CA GLU A 23 26.45 2.55 -2.23
C GLU A 23 26.64 3.77 -3.13
N ASP A 24 26.42 3.56 -4.43
CA ASP A 24 26.61 4.51 -5.53
C ASP A 24 26.32 5.97 -5.14
N SER A 25 27.35 6.81 -5.28
CA SER A 25 27.31 8.26 -5.10
C SER A 25 26.55 9.00 -6.20
N ARG A 26 25.50 8.38 -6.78
CA ARG A 26 24.50 9.11 -7.54
C ARG A 26 23.54 9.74 -6.54
N THR A 27 23.88 10.97 -6.14
CA THR A 27 22.95 11.86 -5.47
C THR A 27 21.61 11.81 -6.19
N THR A 28 20.60 11.24 -5.56
CA THR A 28 19.25 11.28 -6.13
C THR A 28 18.76 12.72 -5.98
N ALA A 29 17.91 13.19 -6.90
CA ALA A 29 17.26 14.49 -6.76
C ALA A 29 16.53 14.60 -5.39
N ALA A 30 16.07 13.48 -4.82
CA ALA A 30 15.54 13.41 -3.47
C ALA A 30 16.59 13.75 -2.40
N THR A 31 17.81 13.20 -2.48
CA THR A 31 18.91 13.49 -1.53
C THR A 31 19.37 14.95 -1.62
N GLU A 32 19.44 15.52 -2.82
CA GLU A 32 19.78 16.94 -3.01
C GLU A 32 18.63 17.87 -2.57
N SER A 33 17.37 17.47 -2.81
CA SER A 33 16.19 18.15 -2.26
C SER A 33 16.24 18.16 -0.74
N LEU A 34 16.47 17.00 -0.10
CA LEU A 34 16.59 16.89 1.36
C LEU A 34 17.65 17.84 1.93
N GLN A 35 18.84 17.89 1.33
CA GLN A 35 19.91 18.79 1.76
C GLN A 35 19.57 20.28 1.56
N PHE A 36 18.86 20.62 0.49
CA PHE A 36 18.41 21.99 0.23
C PHE A 36 17.26 22.42 1.16
N LEU A 37 16.35 21.49 1.50
CA LEU A 37 15.15 21.73 2.32
C LEU A 37 15.43 21.83 3.81
N PHE A 38 16.43 21.10 4.31
CA PHE A 38 16.77 21.08 5.73
C PHE A 38 17.79 22.15 6.15
N ALA A 39 17.99 23.18 5.34
CA ALA A 39 18.71 24.38 5.75
C ALA A 39 17.79 25.30 6.59
N ASP A 40 17.52 24.93 7.86
CA ASP A 40 16.99 25.74 8.98
C ASP A 40 15.86 26.79 8.72
N ALA A 41 15.13 26.72 7.61
CA ALA A 41 14.14 27.73 7.25
C ALA A 41 12.73 27.33 7.72
N ALA A 42 12.11 28.20 8.53
CA ALA A 42 10.73 28.04 8.99
C ALA A 42 9.68 28.29 7.89
N GLU A 43 10.08 28.89 6.76
CA GLU A 43 9.22 29.23 5.63
C GLU A 43 9.77 28.66 4.33
N ALA A 44 8.88 28.30 3.40
CA ALA A 44 9.26 27.86 2.07
C ALA A 44 10.07 28.96 1.34
N PRO A 45 11.18 28.63 0.65
CA PRO A 45 11.95 29.60 -0.12
C PRO A 45 11.09 30.33 -1.16
N ASP A 46 11.47 31.55 -1.51
CA ASP A 46 10.75 32.33 -2.52
C ASP A 46 10.88 31.73 -3.94
N LEU A 47 10.00 32.16 -4.83
CA LEU A 47 9.94 31.63 -6.20
C LEU A 47 11.25 31.86 -6.95
N ALA A 48 11.89 33.02 -6.74
CA ALA A 48 13.14 33.38 -7.40
C ALA A 48 14.30 32.46 -6.99
N THR A 49 14.31 32.01 -5.73
CA THR A 49 15.28 31.02 -5.22
C THR A 49 14.99 29.65 -5.81
N LEU A 50 13.73 29.22 -5.81
CA LEU A 50 13.36 27.88 -6.30
C LEU A 50 13.51 27.73 -7.82
N GLN A 51 13.39 28.80 -8.60
CA GLN A 51 13.67 28.76 -10.03
C GLN A 51 15.14 28.46 -10.36
N GLN A 52 16.05 28.61 -9.40
CA GLN A 52 17.48 28.34 -9.57
C GLN A 52 17.86 26.88 -9.27
N VAL A 53 16.95 26.08 -8.68
CA VAL A 53 17.24 24.68 -8.37
C VAL A 53 17.25 23.84 -9.65
N ARG A 54 18.14 22.83 -9.70
CA ARG A 54 18.38 22.03 -10.92
C ARG A 54 17.35 20.95 -11.19
N PHE A 55 16.55 20.61 -10.19
CA PHE A 55 15.52 19.59 -10.26
C PHE A 55 14.13 20.21 -10.11
N PRO A 56 13.06 19.57 -10.61
CA PRO A 56 11.72 20.10 -10.44
C PRO A 56 11.32 20.15 -8.97
N VAL A 57 10.74 21.28 -8.58
CA VAL A 57 10.18 21.52 -7.25
C VAL A 57 8.77 22.07 -7.39
N THR A 58 7.94 21.78 -6.40
CA THR A 58 6.57 22.27 -6.32
C THR A 58 6.31 22.77 -4.90
N TYR A 59 5.54 23.84 -4.79
CA TYR A 59 4.96 24.19 -3.51
C TYR A 59 3.80 23.26 -3.20
N VAL A 60 3.68 22.90 -1.93
CA VAL A 60 2.57 22.11 -1.42
C VAL A 60 1.99 22.75 -0.16
N GLN A 61 0.67 22.70 -0.04
CA GLN A 61 -0.04 23.00 1.19
C GLN A 61 -1.08 21.91 1.42
N ILE A 62 -1.15 21.37 2.64
CA ILE A 62 -2.08 20.28 3.01
C ILE A 62 -2.99 20.79 4.13
N GLY A 63 -4.28 20.89 3.85
CA GLY A 63 -5.25 21.49 4.76
C GLY A 63 -4.81 22.91 5.17
N ASP A 64 -4.79 23.15 6.49
CA ASP A 64 -4.38 24.42 7.08
C ASP A 64 -2.88 24.47 7.44
N ALA A 65 -2.11 23.44 7.07
CA ALA A 65 -0.68 23.41 7.36
C ALA A 65 0.06 24.53 6.60
N PRO A 66 1.21 25.02 7.12
CA PRO A 66 2.04 25.96 6.40
C PRO A 66 2.46 25.43 5.03
N ARG A 67 2.49 26.32 4.04
CA ARG A 67 3.01 26.02 2.71
C ARG A 67 4.47 25.60 2.81
N THR A 68 4.79 24.45 2.23
CA THR A 68 6.15 23.89 2.13
C THR A 68 6.45 23.54 0.68
N ILE A 69 7.54 22.83 0.40
CA ILE A 69 7.88 22.39 -0.94
C ILE A 69 8.22 20.90 -0.98
N LEU A 70 8.00 20.30 -2.15
CA LEU A 70 8.39 18.94 -2.47
C LEU A 70 9.36 18.94 -3.63
N GLY A 71 10.36 18.06 -3.55
CA GLY A 71 11.28 17.79 -4.64
C GLY A 71 10.82 16.57 -5.46
N LEU A 72 11.01 16.62 -6.77
CA LEU A 72 10.72 15.47 -7.63
C LEU A 72 11.82 14.42 -7.50
N ALA A 73 11.49 13.28 -6.89
CA ALA A 73 12.41 12.17 -6.68
C ALA A 73 12.58 11.29 -7.92
N ALA A 74 11.50 11.06 -8.66
CA ALA A 74 11.48 10.19 -9.84
C ALA A 74 10.29 10.49 -10.75
N THR A 75 10.48 10.22 -12.04
CA THR A 75 9.45 10.27 -13.08
C THR A 75 9.55 9.05 -13.99
N GLN A 76 8.39 8.58 -14.46
CA GLN A 76 8.22 7.50 -15.45
C GLN A 76 8.74 6.10 -15.04
N PRO A 77 8.13 5.02 -15.57
CA PRO A 77 6.74 4.97 -16.06
C PRO A 77 5.70 4.99 -14.91
N HIS A 78 6.15 5.11 -13.66
CA HIS A 78 5.34 4.79 -12.47
C HIS A 78 4.60 5.98 -11.83
N GLY A 79 4.50 7.11 -12.54
CA GLY A 79 4.04 8.38 -11.99
C GLY A 79 5.18 9.32 -11.59
N GLN A 80 4.81 10.49 -11.08
CA GLN A 80 5.73 11.49 -10.56
C GLN A 80 5.75 11.38 -9.03
N TYR A 81 6.91 11.09 -8.45
CA TYR A 81 7.08 10.95 -7.00
C TYR A 81 7.64 12.25 -6.43
N TRP A 82 6.80 12.99 -5.73
CA TRP A 82 7.15 14.24 -5.08
C TRP A 82 7.36 13.98 -3.60
N VAL A 83 8.52 14.32 -3.06
CA VAL A 83 8.91 13.91 -1.72
C VAL A 83 9.27 15.13 -0.88
N SER A 84 8.85 15.10 0.38
CA SER A 84 9.18 16.10 1.37
C SER A 84 10.49 15.76 2.04
N ALA A 85 10.98 16.71 2.84
CA ALA A 85 12.16 16.50 3.63
C ALA A 85 11.96 15.39 4.68
N SER A 86 10.75 15.28 5.23
CA SER A 86 10.35 14.32 6.27
C SER A 86 10.02 12.93 5.73
N ASN A 87 10.39 12.61 4.48
CA ASN A 87 10.01 11.40 3.76
C ASN A 87 8.50 11.22 3.54
N GLU A 88 7.71 12.29 3.60
CA GLU A 88 6.35 12.24 3.08
C GLU A 88 6.40 12.24 1.57
N ALA A 89 5.41 11.63 0.92
CA ALA A 89 5.37 11.62 -0.53
C ALA A 89 3.96 11.82 -1.08
N LEU A 90 3.90 12.49 -2.24
CA LEU A 90 2.75 12.52 -3.12
C LEU A 90 3.13 11.85 -4.44
N THR A 91 2.32 10.90 -4.89
CA THR A 91 2.43 10.38 -6.25
C THR A 91 1.41 11.07 -7.13
N LEU A 92 1.89 11.75 -8.17
CA LEU A 92 1.05 12.41 -9.16
C LEU A 92 0.98 11.62 -10.47
N TRP A 93 -0.20 11.61 -11.07
CA TRP A 93 -0.41 11.20 -12.45
C TRP A 93 -1.08 12.32 -13.22
N GLN A 94 -0.39 12.87 -14.22
CA GLN A 94 -0.95 13.96 -15.04
C GLN A 94 -1.46 15.15 -14.21
N GLY A 95 -0.75 15.46 -13.12
CA GLY A 95 -1.11 16.50 -12.16
C GLY A 95 -2.11 16.07 -11.08
N ARG A 96 -2.73 14.89 -11.18
CA ARG A 96 -3.65 14.36 -10.17
C ARG A 96 -2.93 13.67 -9.03
N VAL A 97 -3.32 13.92 -7.77
CA VAL A 97 -2.85 13.16 -6.61
C VAL A 97 -3.50 11.78 -6.63
N ILE A 98 -2.73 10.75 -6.94
CA ILE A 98 -3.23 9.37 -7.02
C ILE A 98 -2.86 8.55 -5.79
N ARG A 99 -1.77 8.94 -5.09
CA ARG A 99 -1.34 8.34 -3.82
C ARG A 99 -0.66 9.35 -2.91
N THR A 100 -0.70 9.10 -1.62
CA THR A 100 0.07 9.79 -0.59
C THR A 100 0.70 8.78 0.35
N SER A 101 1.85 9.15 0.92
CA SER A 101 2.62 8.27 1.79
C SER A 101 3.14 9.02 3.00
N ARG A 102 2.99 8.42 4.18
CA ARG A 102 3.49 8.93 5.48
C ARG A 102 3.00 10.32 5.87
N LEU A 103 1.88 10.77 5.29
CA LEU A 103 1.17 11.92 5.83
C LEU A 103 0.57 11.58 7.19
N GLU A 104 0.49 12.57 8.07
CA GLU A 104 -0.18 12.42 9.36
C GLU A 104 -1.68 12.21 9.17
N GLY A 105 -2.27 11.28 9.91
CA GLY A 105 -3.68 10.95 9.78
C GLY A 105 -3.93 9.93 8.68
N GLU A 106 -4.36 10.37 7.50
CA GLU A 106 -4.83 9.48 6.44
C GLU A 106 -3.85 9.45 5.25
N ASN A 107 -3.79 8.32 4.54
CA ASN A 107 -3.02 8.20 3.31
C ASN A 107 -3.86 7.57 2.20
N ARG A 108 -3.89 8.19 1.01
CA ARG A 108 -4.49 7.58 -0.17
C ARG A 108 -3.50 6.56 -0.73
N ILE A 109 -3.80 5.27 -0.62
CA ILE A 109 -2.89 4.20 -1.05
C ILE A 109 -3.19 3.69 -2.47
N HIS A 110 -4.42 3.93 -2.95
CA HIS A 110 -4.85 3.52 -4.29
C HIS A 110 -5.94 4.43 -4.85
N THR A 111 -5.91 4.62 -6.17
CA THR A 111 -6.98 5.20 -6.98
C THR A 111 -7.13 4.27 -8.19
N ASP A 112 -8.34 3.82 -8.47
CA ASP A 112 -8.61 3.03 -9.68
C ASP A 112 -9.03 3.92 -10.85
N ASN A 113 -9.24 3.26 -11.99
CA ASN A 113 -9.85 3.85 -13.19
C ASN A 113 -9.16 5.14 -13.68
N LEU A 114 -7.83 5.26 -13.52
CA LEU A 114 -7.08 6.44 -13.97
C LEU A 114 -7.00 6.51 -15.50
N SER A 115 -7.13 5.38 -16.20
CA SER A 115 -7.23 5.34 -17.67
C SER A 115 -8.43 6.12 -18.22
N ASN A 116 -9.51 6.25 -17.43
CA ASN A 116 -10.71 7.01 -17.77
C ASN A 116 -10.76 8.40 -17.10
N ASP A 117 -9.65 8.90 -16.55
CA ASP A 117 -9.57 10.24 -15.98
C ASP A 117 -9.68 11.32 -17.07
N PRO A 118 -10.74 12.17 -17.07
CA PRO A 118 -10.89 13.23 -18.07
C PRO A 118 -9.77 14.25 -18.13
N LEU A 119 -9.02 14.42 -17.04
CA LEU A 119 -7.86 15.33 -17.01
C LEU A 119 -6.80 14.89 -18.02
N ALA A 120 -6.64 13.59 -18.25
CA ALA A 120 -5.78 13.04 -19.29
C ALA A 120 -6.16 13.59 -20.66
N CYS A 121 -7.44 13.47 -21.01
CA CYS A 121 -7.97 13.96 -22.29
C CYS A 121 -7.70 15.46 -22.48
N TYR A 122 -7.93 16.27 -21.44
CA TYR A 122 -7.73 17.72 -21.52
C TYR A 122 -6.27 18.15 -21.72
N LEU A 123 -5.30 17.34 -21.27
CA LEU A 123 -3.87 17.60 -21.42
C LEU A 123 -3.32 17.19 -22.79
N HIS A 124 -3.97 16.21 -23.44
CA HIS A 124 -3.49 15.62 -24.70
C HIS A 124 -4.25 16.09 -25.94
N GLN A 125 -5.48 16.59 -25.82
CA GLN A 125 -6.24 17.12 -26.97
C GLN A 125 -5.82 18.55 -27.37
N GLN A 126 -5.81 18.80 -28.68
CA GLN A 126 -5.71 20.16 -29.22
C GLN A 126 -6.98 20.96 -28.90
N GLN A 127 -6.84 22.28 -28.71
CA GLN A 127 -7.94 23.17 -28.30
C GLN A 127 -9.20 23.09 -29.20
N SER A 128 -9.08 22.67 -30.46
CA SER A 128 -10.19 22.54 -31.41
C SER A 128 -11.05 21.27 -31.23
N GLN A 129 -10.58 20.25 -30.49
CA GLN A 129 -11.27 18.97 -30.27
C GLN A 129 -11.79 18.79 -28.83
N GLN A 130 -11.66 19.83 -28.01
CA GLN A 130 -11.86 19.80 -26.56
C GLN A 130 -13.30 19.46 -26.10
N ASN A 131 -14.28 19.46 -27.01
CA ASN A 131 -15.66 19.08 -26.70
C ASN A 131 -15.86 17.58 -26.55
N ASP A 132 -14.88 16.76 -26.95
CA ASP A 132 -15.01 15.30 -27.01
C ASP A 132 -14.48 14.59 -25.74
N CYS A 133 -13.96 15.33 -24.76
CA CYS A 133 -13.57 14.72 -23.49
C CYS A 133 -14.80 14.35 -22.65
N ASP A 134 -14.84 13.11 -22.18
CA ASP A 134 -15.78 12.68 -21.15
C ASP A 134 -15.71 13.61 -19.95
N ARG A 135 -16.86 13.97 -19.39
CA ARG A 135 -16.92 14.89 -18.25
C ARG A 135 -17.17 14.16 -16.96
N GLU A 136 -17.71 12.95 -17.01
CA GLU A 136 -17.97 12.15 -15.83
C GLU A 136 -16.79 11.25 -15.54
N TRP A 137 -16.47 11.10 -14.26
CA TRP A 137 -15.48 10.15 -13.80
C TRP A 137 -16.00 9.44 -12.56
N GLN A 138 -16.07 8.11 -12.64
CA GLN A 138 -16.39 7.22 -11.54
C GLN A 138 -15.17 6.40 -11.18
N ARG A 139 -14.87 6.29 -9.89
CA ARG A 139 -13.68 5.61 -9.39
C ARG A 139 -13.85 5.18 -7.94
N SER A 140 -13.04 4.25 -7.47
CA SER A 140 -12.79 3.98 -6.08
C SER A 140 -11.42 4.51 -5.67
N ILE A 141 -11.34 5.06 -4.46
CA ILE A 141 -10.06 5.30 -3.78
C ILE A 141 -9.99 4.43 -2.53
N GLN A 142 -8.77 4.04 -2.16
CA GLN A 142 -8.52 3.44 -0.86
C GLN A 142 -7.68 4.35 0.01
N ILE A 143 -8.13 4.49 1.25
CA ILE A 143 -7.50 5.30 2.28
C ILE A 143 -7.04 4.39 3.40
N GLU A 144 -5.76 4.46 3.75
CA GLU A 144 -5.22 3.93 4.99
C GLU A 144 -5.35 5.01 6.08
N ARG A 145 -5.91 4.64 7.23
CA ARG A 145 -6.15 5.57 8.34
C ARG A 145 -6.05 4.90 9.70
N PRO A 146 -5.78 5.65 10.79
CA PRO A 146 -5.89 5.17 12.15
C PRO A 146 -7.23 4.49 12.42
N VAL A 147 -7.20 3.37 13.12
CA VAL A 147 -8.44 2.74 13.62
C VAL A 147 -9.17 3.67 14.60
N ARG A 148 -10.49 3.54 14.74
CA ARG A 148 -11.30 4.40 15.63
C ARG A 148 -10.80 4.46 17.07
N ASN A 149 -10.22 3.37 17.57
CA ASN A 149 -9.62 3.23 18.90
C ASN A 149 -8.09 3.33 18.85
N PHE A 150 -7.56 4.24 18.03
CA PHE A 150 -6.12 4.41 17.83
C PHE A 150 -5.36 4.58 19.15
N ASN A 151 -4.27 3.82 19.31
CA ASN A 151 -3.34 3.95 20.42
C ASN A 151 -1.96 4.30 19.87
N PRO A 152 -1.40 5.48 20.19
CA PRO A 152 -0.08 5.89 19.66
C PRO A 152 1.08 4.99 20.12
N LEU A 153 0.92 4.23 21.21
CA LEU A 153 1.91 3.26 21.68
C LEU A 153 1.87 1.92 20.92
N LYS A 154 0.75 1.66 20.23
CA LYS A 154 0.50 0.47 19.40
C LYS A 154 -0.30 0.91 18.18
N PRO A 155 0.30 1.69 17.27
CA PRO A 155 -0.42 2.26 16.14
C PRO A 155 -1.00 1.14 15.30
N GLN A 156 -2.29 1.27 14.99
CA GLN A 156 -3.03 0.34 14.13
C GLN A 156 -3.78 1.16 13.09
N HIS A 157 -3.74 0.67 11.86
CA HIS A 157 -4.39 1.30 10.73
C HIS A 157 -5.41 0.36 10.11
N GLU A 158 -6.38 0.95 9.41
CA GLU A 158 -7.34 0.28 8.57
C GLU A 158 -7.32 0.88 7.17
N ILE A 159 -7.56 0.04 6.17
CA ILE A 159 -7.79 0.40 4.79
C ILE A 159 -9.29 0.43 4.57
N VAL A 160 -9.81 1.56 4.08
CA VAL A 160 -11.21 1.73 3.71
C VAL A 160 -11.32 2.17 2.25
N SER A 161 -12.42 1.79 1.60
CA SER A 161 -12.72 2.20 0.23
C SER A 161 -13.79 3.27 0.20
N LEU A 162 -13.62 4.26 -0.66
CA LEU A 162 -14.64 5.26 -0.97
C LEU A 162 -14.94 5.23 -2.46
N GLN A 163 -16.22 5.20 -2.80
CA GLN A 163 -16.68 5.32 -4.18
C GLN A 163 -16.90 6.80 -4.51
N LEU A 164 -16.25 7.26 -5.57
CA LEU A 164 -16.28 8.63 -6.03
C LEU A 164 -17.00 8.73 -7.37
N ARG A 165 -17.89 9.72 -7.47
CA ARG A 165 -18.47 10.16 -8.74
C ARG A 165 -18.32 11.66 -8.86
N SER A 166 -17.77 12.12 -9.98
CA SER A 166 -17.50 13.53 -10.22
C SER A 166 -17.78 13.93 -11.66
N THR A 167 -17.98 15.23 -11.85
CA THR A 167 -18.10 15.87 -13.16
C THR A 167 -17.05 16.97 -13.31
N LEU A 168 -16.37 17.00 -14.45
CA LEU A 168 -15.37 18.00 -14.81
C LEU A 168 -15.94 19.02 -15.79
N THR A 169 -15.55 20.28 -15.59
CA THR A 169 -15.86 21.39 -16.48
C THR A 169 -14.59 22.18 -16.76
N ARG A 170 -14.44 22.70 -17.98
CA ARG A 170 -13.27 23.48 -18.39
C ARG A 170 -13.67 24.85 -18.90
N SER A 171 -13.00 25.88 -18.39
CA SER A 171 -13.11 27.28 -18.80
C SER A 171 -11.71 27.81 -19.16
N GLY A 172 -11.38 27.78 -20.45
CA GLY A 172 -10.04 28.13 -20.93
C GLY A 172 -8.96 27.19 -20.39
N ARG A 173 -8.10 27.71 -19.52
CA ARG A 173 -7.01 26.97 -18.85
C ARG A 173 -7.42 26.36 -17.50
N ASP A 174 -8.58 26.74 -16.98
CA ASP A 174 -9.03 26.31 -15.66
C ASP A 174 -10.02 25.15 -15.81
N ILE A 175 -9.81 24.10 -15.03
CA ILE A 175 -10.69 22.93 -14.94
C ILE A 175 -11.20 22.84 -13.50
N SER A 176 -12.49 22.63 -13.32
CA SER A 176 -13.10 22.34 -12.03
C SER A 176 -13.75 20.97 -12.07
N GLU A 177 -13.55 20.18 -11.01
CA GLU A 177 -14.15 18.87 -10.80
C GLU A 177 -15.00 18.92 -9.53
N THR A 178 -16.29 18.66 -9.64
CA THR A 178 -17.20 18.59 -8.48
C THR A 178 -17.76 17.19 -8.34
N GLY A 179 -17.82 16.65 -7.13
CA GLY A 179 -18.28 15.29 -6.94
C GLY A 179 -18.63 14.91 -5.49
N LEU A 180 -19.02 13.66 -5.35
CA LEU A 180 -19.33 13.00 -4.07
C LEU A 180 -18.39 11.83 -3.87
N ALA A 181 -17.87 11.68 -2.66
CA ALA A 181 -17.17 10.49 -2.18
C ALA A 181 -18.03 9.81 -1.11
N THR A 182 -18.33 8.52 -1.27
CA THR A 182 -19.21 7.77 -0.36
C THR A 182 -18.49 6.55 0.21
N GLU A 183 -18.47 6.46 1.54
CA GLU A 183 -18.10 5.27 2.31
C GLU A 183 -19.39 4.49 2.60
N TYR A 184 -19.42 3.19 2.34
CA TYR A 184 -20.61 2.34 2.51
C TYR A 184 -20.45 1.40 3.74
N VAL A 185 -21.56 0.85 4.27
CA VAL A 185 -21.53 -0.18 5.34
C VAL A 185 -21.64 -1.58 4.75
N ALA A 186 -20.75 -2.49 5.16
CA ALA A 186 -20.69 -3.83 4.59
C ALA A 186 -21.94 -4.65 4.91
N GLY A 187 -22.39 -5.44 3.93
CA GLY A 187 -23.49 -6.39 4.10
C GLY A 187 -24.87 -5.74 4.19
N SER A 188 -25.00 -4.45 3.85
CA SER A 188 -26.31 -3.87 3.58
C SER A 188 -26.69 -4.19 2.13
N ASP A 189 -27.73 -5.01 1.93
CA ASP A 189 -28.25 -5.41 0.60
C ASP A 189 -28.64 -4.21 -0.31
N LEU A 190 -28.61 -2.99 0.22
CA LEU A 190 -28.94 -1.73 -0.45
C LEU A 190 -27.81 -0.69 -0.48
N GLY A 191 -26.62 -0.99 0.05
CA GLY A 191 -25.51 -0.03 0.04
C GLY A 191 -25.85 1.25 0.81
N GLU A 192 -26.25 1.13 2.08
CA GLU A 192 -26.51 2.32 2.90
C GLU A 192 -25.21 3.11 3.08
N PRO A 193 -25.18 4.40 2.70
CA PRO A 193 -24.00 5.22 2.84
C PRO A 193 -23.71 5.42 4.33
N ARG A 194 -22.52 5.00 4.76
CA ARG A 194 -22.00 5.30 6.10
C ARG A 194 -21.68 6.78 6.24
N ALA A 195 -21.08 7.34 5.20
CA ALA A 195 -20.74 8.76 5.12
C ALA A 195 -20.62 9.20 3.66
N THR A 196 -21.04 10.43 3.38
CA THR A 196 -20.89 11.06 2.07
C THR A 196 -20.18 12.40 2.24
N TYR A 197 -19.21 12.66 1.38
CA TYR A 197 -18.38 13.85 1.40
C TYR A 197 -18.48 14.55 0.04
N GLU A 198 -18.88 15.81 0.04
CA GLU A 198 -18.80 16.63 -1.16
C GLU A 198 -17.36 17.13 -1.35
N PHE A 199 -16.90 17.18 -2.60
CA PHE A 199 -15.61 17.76 -2.92
C PHE A 199 -15.66 18.57 -4.21
N ASN A 200 -14.76 19.55 -4.27
CA ASN A 200 -14.49 20.38 -5.45
C ASN A 200 -12.99 20.53 -5.64
N ASN A 201 -12.45 19.99 -6.73
CA ASN A 201 -11.05 20.15 -7.14
C ASN A 201 -10.94 21.22 -8.23
N SER A 202 -9.80 21.89 -8.28
CA SER A 202 -9.47 22.83 -9.35
C SER A 202 -8.09 22.54 -9.92
N TYR A 203 -7.94 22.67 -11.23
CA TYR A 203 -6.69 22.50 -11.95
C TYR A 203 -6.48 23.68 -12.90
N ARG A 204 -5.28 24.23 -12.93
CA ARG A 204 -4.88 25.24 -13.90
C ARG A 204 -3.83 24.65 -14.82
N LEU A 205 -4.14 24.63 -16.12
CA LEU A 205 -3.24 24.15 -17.15
C LEU A 205 -2.17 25.19 -17.50
N SER A 206 -1.05 24.76 -18.04
CA SER A 206 -0.05 25.59 -18.70
C SER A 206 -0.64 26.30 -19.94
N SER A 207 0.07 27.30 -20.47
CA SER A 207 -0.39 28.03 -21.66
C SER A 207 -0.50 27.15 -22.91
N ASP A 208 0.35 26.13 -23.03
CA ASP A 208 0.30 25.13 -24.10
C ASP A 208 -0.72 24.00 -23.81
N GLY A 209 -1.35 24.00 -22.64
CA GLY A 209 -2.35 23.02 -22.23
C GLY A 209 -1.80 21.65 -21.85
N LYS A 210 -0.48 21.44 -21.88
CA LYS A 210 0.14 20.10 -21.71
C LYS A 210 0.42 19.70 -20.27
N TYR A 211 0.36 20.65 -19.33
CA TYR A 211 0.74 20.44 -17.94
C TYR A 211 -0.28 21.04 -17.00
N VAL A 212 -0.48 20.41 -15.84
CA VAL A 212 -1.11 21.08 -14.69
C VAL A 212 -0.01 21.85 -13.95
N ILE A 213 -0.17 23.17 -13.85
CA ILE A 213 0.80 24.05 -13.18
C ILE A 213 0.37 24.44 -11.76
N SER A 214 -0.93 24.35 -11.48
CA SER A 214 -1.45 24.52 -10.14
C SER A 214 -2.70 23.67 -9.96
N SER A 215 -2.91 23.15 -8.76
CA SER A 215 -4.11 22.38 -8.45
C SER A 215 -4.51 22.50 -6.98
N ARG A 216 -5.78 22.32 -6.69
CA ARG A 216 -6.33 22.08 -5.35
C ARG A 216 -7.16 20.80 -5.45
N GLN A 217 -6.81 19.79 -4.66
CA GLN A 217 -7.36 18.44 -4.82
C GLN A 217 -7.72 17.84 -3.49
N TRP A 218 -8.93 17.32 -3.38
CA TRP A 218 -9.37 16.57 -2.22
C TRP A 218 -8.69 15.20 -2.18
N VAL A 219 -8.07 14.87 -1.04
CA VAL A 219 -7.33 13.62 -0.83
C VAL A 219 -8.14 12.62 -0.04
N SER A 220 -8.66 13.03 1.11
CA SER A 220 -9.42 12.16 2.02
C SER A 220 -10.26 13.00 3.00
N PRO A 221 -11.19 12.39 3.74
CA PRO A 221 -12.01 13.10 4.73
C PRO A 221 -11.20 13.83 5.80
N ALA A 222 -10.15 13.21 6.35
CA ALA A 222 -9.38 13.82 7.43
C ALA A 222 -8.30 14.79 6.95
N LEU A 223 -7.66 14.52 5.82
CA LEU A 223 -6.63 15.41 5.26
C LEU A 223 -7.23 16.63 4.56
N GLY A 224 -8.44 16.50 4.00
CA GLY A 224 -9.05 17.53 3.19
C GLY A 224 -8.31 17.73 1.86
N TYR A 225 -7.75 18.91 1.67
CA TYR A 225 -7.21 19.36 0.38
C TYR A 225 -5.69 19.43 0.36
N VAL A 226 -5.12 19.04 -0.78
CA VAL A 226 -3.74 19.34 -1.15
C VAL A 226 -3.74 20.38 -2.24
N GLU A 227 -3.04 21.48 -2.01
CA GLU A 227 -2.77 22.52 -3.00
C GLU A 227 -1.34 22.37 -3.51
N LEU A 228 -1.18 22.43 -4.82
CA LEU A 228 0.10 22.32 -5.51
C LEU A 228 0.31 23.52 -6.42
N GLU A 229 1.53 24.05 -6.46
CA GLU A 229 1.96 25.07 -7.41
C GLU A 229 3.35 24.72 -7.94
N MET A 230 3.40 24.27 -9.20
CA MET A 230 4.62 23.82 -9.86
C MET A 230 5.52 25.02 -10.14
N VAL A 231 6.73 25.00 -9.58
CA VAL A 231 7.75 26.04 -9.86
C VAL A 231 8.43 25.75 -11.18
N ASN A 232 8.88 24.50 -11.34
CA ASN A 232 9.51 23.99 -12.56
C ASN A 232 8.70 22.78 -13.04
N LEU A 233 8.38 22.73 -14.33
CA LEU A 233 7.55 21.66 -14.89
C LEU A 233 8.33 20.34 -14.94
N ALA A 234 7.74 19.30 -14.35
CA ALA A 234 8.12 17.92 -14.62
C ALA A 234 7.53 17.49 -15.97
N GLN A 235 8.21 16.59 -16.70
CA GLN A 235 7.62 15.98 -17.90
C GLN A 235 6.30 15.28 -17.53
N PRO A 236 5.25 15.37 -18.38
CA PRO A 236 3.98 14.74 -18.07
C PRO A 236 4.14 13.22 -18.19
N ASN A 237 3.29 12.48 -17.49
CA ASN A 237 3.20 11.04 -17.70
C ASN A 237 2.35 10.77 -18.94
N GLU A 238 2.72 9.74 -19.69
CA GLU A 238 1.91 9.20 -20.78
C GLU A 238 0.52 8.77 -20.27
N PRO A 239 -0.53 8.74 -21.10
CA PRO A 239 -1.83 8.17 -20.72
C PRO A 239 -1.70 6.72 -20.22
N SER A 240 -2.56 6.36 -19.27
CA SER A 240 -2.59 5.00 -18.73
C SER A 240 -3.48 4.09 -19.58
N THR A 241 -3.10 2.82 -19.70
CA THR A 241 -3.98 1.73 -20.14
C THR A 241 -4.64 1.05 -18.95
N ALA A 242 -5.84 0.50 -19.14
CA ALA A 242 -6.54 -0.22 -18.06
C ALA A 242 -5.68 -1.35 -17.47
N PRO A 243 -5.66 -1.53 -16.13
CA PRO A 243 -4.82 -2.51 -15.47
C PRO A 243 -5.26 -3.93 -15.85
N GLN A 244 -4.30 -4.83 -16.05
CA GLN A 244 -4.55 -6.26 -16.17
C GLN A 244 -4.12 -6.94 -14.86
N THR A 245 -4.99 -7.78 -14.28
CA THR A 245 -4.57 -8.70 -13.23
C THR A 245 -3.56 -9.66 -13.85
N THR A 246 -2.31 -9.59 -13.40
CA THR A 246 -1.23 -10.25 -14.13
C THR A 246 -0.26 -10.93 -13.17
N ARG A 247 0.16 -12.12 -13.60
CA ARG A 247 1.32 -12.82 -13.06
C ARG A 247 2.50 -12.53 -13.96
N LEU A 248 3.57 -12.00 -13.41
CA LEU A 248 4.79 -11.72 -14.14
C LEU A 248 5.93 -12.54 -13.55
N ASN A 249 6.67 -13.24 -14.40
CA ASN A 249 7.92 -13.88 -14.02
C ASN A 249 9.06 -12.93 -14.39
N LEU A 250 9.94 -12.66 -13.43
CA LEU A 250 11.10 -11.80 -13.60
C LEU A 250 12.36 -12.59 -13.22
N PRO A 251 13.36 -12.69 -14.11
CA PRO A 251 14.55 -13.50 -13.87
C PRO A 251 15.39 -12.95 -12.72
N VAL A 252 16.02 -13.85 -11.97
CA VAL A 252 16.89 -13.52 -10.81
C VAL A 252 18.15 -12.73 -11.23
N GLN A 253 18.55 -12.81 -12.51
CA GLN A 253 19.83 -12.32 -13.03
C GLN A 253 19.92 -10.80 -13.30
N THR A 254 19.21 -9.94 -12.56
CA THR A 254 19.09 -8.52 -12.93
C THR A 254 20.19 -7.59 -12.40
N LEU A 255 21.28 -8.08 -11.79
CA LEU A 255 22.43 -7.21 -11.47
C LEU A 255 23.74 -7.76 -12.03
N SER A 256 24.43 -6.92 -12.80
CA SER A 256 25.71 -7.19 -13.47
C SER A 256 26.87 -7.55 -12.53
N ASN A 257 26.66 -7.48 -11.22
CA ASN A 257 27.65 -7.76 -10.17
C ASN A 257 27.36 -9.06 -9.37
N GLY A 258 26.34 -9.83 -9.73
CA GLY A 258 25.95 -11.06 -9.03
C GLY A 258 25.31 -10.85 -7.65
N GLN A 259 24.95 -9.62 -7.29
CA GLN A 259 24.18 -9.33 -6.08
C GLN A 259 22.70 -9.63 -6.29
N ALA A 260 22.03 -10.00 -5.20
CA ALA A 260 20.60 -10.21 -5.23
C ALA A 260 19.86 -8.88 -5.46
N PRO A 261 18.82 -8.83 -6.31
CA PRO A 261 18.13 -7.57 -6.60
C PRO A 261 17.41 -7.06 -5.36
N ARG A 262 17.41 -5.73 -5.19
CA ARG A 262 16.52 -5.07 -4.23
C ARG A 262 15.10 -5.00 -4.77
N LEU A 263 14.12 -4.97 -3.86
CA LEU A 263 12.70 -4.85 -4.19
C LEU A 263 12.42 -3.73 -5.21
N ARG A 264 13.05 -2.57 -5.07
CA ARG A 264 12.91 -1.45 -5.99
C ARG A 264 13.27 -1.80 -7.42
N GLN A 265 14.42 -2.42 -7.63
CA GLN A 265 14.89 -2.76 -8.98
C GLN A 265 13.91 -3.71 -9.66
N PHE A 266 13.29 -4.57 -8.87
CA PHE A 266 12.31 -5.53 -9.31
C PHE A 266 10.97 -4.88 -9.69
N VAL A 267 10.47 -3.95 -8.88
CA VAL A 267 9.26 -3.17 -9.17
C VAL A 267 9.48 -2.27 -10.38
N GLU A 268 10.64 -1.60 -10.47
CA GLU A 268 10.99 -0.74 -11.61
C GLU A 268 11.14 -1.50 -12.94
N ALA A 269 11.43 -2.80 -12.88
CA ALA A 269 11.51 -3.67 -14.05
C ALA A 269 10.13 -4.16 -14.54
N MET A 270 9.04 -3.86 -13.83
CA MET A 270 7.70 -4.25 -14.28
C MET A 270 7.33 -3.52 -15.59
N PRO A 271 6.60 -4.17 -16.50
CA PRO A 271 6.09 -3.56 -17.73
C PRO A 271 5.28 -2.28 -17.47
N GLN A 272 5.24 -1.39 -18.45
CA GLN A 272 4.60 -0.08 -18.29
C GLN A 272 3.09 -0.17 -18.09
N GLU A 273 2.43 -1.21 -18.62
CA GLU A 273 0.98 -1.43 -18.47
C GLU A 273 0.52 -1.64 -17.03
N PHE A 274 1.44 -1.92 -16.09
CA PHE A 274 1.12 -2.02 -14.67
C PHE A 274 0.93 -0.65 -14.02
N TYR A 275 1.32 0.43 -14.69
CA TYR A 275 1.32 1.75 -14.11
C TYR A 275 0.25 2.65 -14.75
N PRO A 276 -0.28 3.61 -13.98
CA PRO A 276 -0.12 3.83 -12.54
C PRO A 276 -1.14 3.06 -11.69
N ASP A 277 -2.08 2.35 -12.33
CA ASP A 277 -3.28 1.75 -11.72
C ASP A 277 -3.02 0.48 -10.91
N SER A 278 -1.76 0.05 -10.75
CA SER A 278 -1.45 -1.12 -9.92
C SER A 278 -2.00 -1.00 -8.49
N TYR A 279 -2.60 -2.10 -8.04
CA TYR A 279 -3.05 -2.25 -6.67
C TYR A 279 -1.89 -2.68 -5.76
N TRP A 280 -1.03 -1.73 -5.41
CA TRP A 280 0.17 -1.98 -4.60
C TRP A 280 -0.07 -2.64 -3.24
N PRO A 281 -1.16 -2.35 -2.50
CA PRO A 281 -1.45 -3.07 -1.26
C PRO A 281 -1.59 -4.57 -1.49
N GLY A 282 -2.16 -5.01 -2.61
CA GLY A 282 -2.31 -6.43 -2.95
C GLY A 282 -1.09 -7.05 -3.63
N LEU A 283 -0.01 -6.31 -3.85
CA LEU A 283 1.18 -6.85 -4.51
C LEU A 283 1.82 -7.95 -3.66
N ARG A 284 2.23 -9.03 -4.32
CA ARG A 284 2.97 -10.14 -3.74
C ARG A 284 4.14 -10.53 -4.63
N ILE A 285 5.22 -10.97 -3.99
CA ILE A 285 6.40 -11.54 -4.65
C ILE A 285 6.63 -12.94 -4.11
N HIS A 286 6.73 -13.90 -5.01
CA HIS A 286 6.83 -15.33 -4.71
C HIS A 286 8.09 -15.93 -5.31
N SER A 287 8.50 -17.09 -4.79
CA SER A 287 9.52 -17.93 -5.38
C SER A 287 9.32 -19.40 -4.97
N ASP A 288 9.87 -20.32 -5.74
CA ASP A 288 9.61 -21.75 -5.57
C ASP A 288 10.12 -22.31 -4.23
N ASN A 289 11.35 -21.95 -3.81
CA ASN A 289 11.88 -22.42 -2.53
C ASN A 289 11.14 -21.81 -1.33
N LEU A 290 10.65 -20.57 -1.48
CA LEU A 290 9.84 -19.94 -0.45
C LEU A 290 8.49 -20.67 -0.31
N ASP A 291 7.86 -21.00 -1.44
CA ASP A 291 6.62 -21.77 -1.50
C ASP A 291 6.80 -23.18 -0.90
N GLU A 292 7.91 -23.87 -1.17
CA GLU A 292 8.19 -25.20 -0.61
C GLU A 292 8.32 -25.15 0.93
N ARG A 293 9.06 -24.17 1.47
CA ARG A 293 9.20 -23.98 2.92
C ARG A 293 7.86 -23.64 3.56
N PHE A 294 7.07 -22.81 2.89
CA PHE A 294 5.75 -22.44 3.38
C PHE A 294 4.77 -23.61 3.35
N ALA A 295 4.81 -24.47 2.33
CA ALA A 295 4.01 -25.70 2.26
C ALA A 295 4.32 -26.64 3.44
N LYS A 296 5.60 -26.75 3.84
CA LYS A 296 6.00 -27.51 5.05
C LYS A 296 5.39 -26.90 6.33
N ARG A 297 5.41 -25.56 6.47
CA ARG A 297 4.78 -24.85 7.59
C ARG A 297 3.25 -25.05 7.60
N HIS A 298 2.61 -24.96 6.44
CA HIS A 298 1.17 -25.20 6.25
C HIS A 298 0.78 -26.62 6.68
N ALA A 299 1.52 -27.64 6.24
CA ALA A 299 1.30 -29.02 6.66
C ALA A 299 1.48 -29.22 8.19
N GLY A 300 2.45 -28.53 8.80
CA GLY A 300 2.62 -28.51 10.25
C GLY A 300 1.43 -27.90 10.99
N MET A 301 0.93 -26.77 10.49
CA MET A 301 -0.25 -26.10 11.05
C MET A 301 -1.52 -26.96 10.92
N LEU A 302 -1.69 -27.66 9.79
CA LEU A 302 -2.81 -28.58 9.59
C LEU A 302 -2.81 -29.73 10.61
N LYS A 303 -1.64 -30.27 10.95
CA LYS A 303 -1.51 -31.24 12.05
C LYS A 303 -1.90 -30.62 13.39
N HIS A 304 -1.48 -29.38 13.64
CA HIS A 304 -1.81 -28.65 14.85
C HIS A 304 -3.34 -28.47 15.02
N LEU A 305 -4.04 -28.06 13.95
CA LEU A 305 -5.51 -27.95 13.95
C LEU A 305 -6.22 -29.29 14.19
N ARG A 306 -5.72 -30.39 13.62
CA ARG A 306 -6.28 -31.72 13.85
C ARG A 306 -6.12 -32.17 15.31
N MET A 307 -4.98 -31.86 15.93
CA MET A 307 -4.77 -32.13 17.36
C MET A 307 -5.71 -31.30 18.24
N LEU A 308 -6.01 -30.05 17.85
CA LEU A 308 -7.00 -29.22 18.55
C LEU A 308 -8.39 -29.88 18.50
N ALA A 309 -8.84 -30.29 17.31
CA ALA A 309 -10.12 -30.98 17.15
C ALA A 309 -10.21 -32.24 18.01
N GLU A 310 -9.16 -33.07 18.01
CA GLU A 310 -9.11 -34.29 18.81
C GLU A 310 -9.12 -34.02 20.32
N THR A 311 -8.45 -32.95 20.76
CA THR A 311 -8.46 -32.53 22.17
C THR A 311 -9.88 -32.19 22.61
N TYR A 312 -10.63 -31.41 21.82
CA TYR A 312 -12.03 -31.11 22.14
C TYR A 312 -12.94 -32.34 22.12
N ARG A 313 -12.70 -33.32 21.24
CA ARG A 313 -13.46 -34.58 21.25
C ARG A 313 -13.20 -35.37 22.53
N HIS A 314 -11.92 -35.50 22.91
CA HIS A 314 -11.53 -36.17 24.14
C HIS A 314 -12.20 -35.54 25.37
N ASP A 315 -12.26 -34.21 25.41
CA ASP A 315 -12.84 -33.44 26.51
C ASP A 315 -14.37 -33.27 26.39
N GLN A 316 -15.01 -33.93 25.42
CA GLN A 316 -16.47 -33.92 25.19
C GLN A 316 -17.07 -32.53 24.86
N HIS A 317 -16.27 -31.62 24.32
CA HIS A 317 -16.72 -30.31 23.82
C HIS A 317 -17.13 -30.40 22.34
N THR A 318 -18.29 -31.02 22.06
CA THR A 318 -18.74 -31.34 20.69
C THR A 318 -18.82 -30.12 19.76
N GLU A 319 -19.32 -28.98 20.23
CA GLU A 319 -19.43 -27.77 19.43
C GLU A 319 -18.05 -27.22 19.01
N LEU A 320 -17.10 -27.18 19.95
CA LEU A 320 -15.73 -26.72 19.68
C LEU A 320 -14.95 -27.71 18.81
N ALA A 321 -15.20 -29.01 18.96
CA ALA A 321 -14.65 -30.03 18.07
C ALA A 321 -15.12 -29.83 16.62
N ASN A 322 -16.41 -29.59 16.41
CA ASN A 322 -16.97 -29.29 15.08
C ASN A 322 -16.40 -28.01 14.49
N ALA A 323 -16.26 -26.95 15.29
CA ALA A 323 -15.64 -25.69 14.87
C ALA A 323 -14.16 -25.90 14.47
N ALA A 324 -13.40 -26.68 15.25
CA ALA A 324 -12.02 -27.03 14.91
C ALA A 324 -11.92 -27.87 13.64
N ASP A 325 -12.84 -28.82 13.42
CA ASP A 325 -12.91 -29.58 12.17
C ASP A 325 -13.22 -28.70 10.96
N GLN A 326 -14.13 -27.72 11.11
CA GLN A 326 -14.40 -26.73 10.08
C GLN A 326 -13.13 -25.93 9.73
N LEU A 327 -12.34 -25.51 10.73
CA LEU A 327 -11.06 -24.85 10.49
C LEU A 327 -10.08 -25.75 9.74
N VAL A 328 -9.99 -27.04 10.09
CA VAL A 328 -9.15 -28.02 9.37
C VAL A 328 -9.54 -28.09 7.89
N GLN A 329 -10.84 -28.21 7.60
CA GLN A 329 -11.37 -28.33 6.23
C GLN A 329 -11.10 -27.07 5.41
N GLN A 330 -11.40 -25.88 5.97
CA GLN A 330 -11.17 -24.62 5.27
C GLN A 330 -9.68 -24.33 5.08
N PHE A 331 -8.86 -24.50 6.12
CA PHE A 331 -7.41 -24.23 6.05
C PHE A 331 -6.71 -25.05 4.97
N GLN A 332 -7.20 -26.27 4.72
CA GLN A 332 -6.70 -27.13 3.65
C GLN A 332 -7.02 -26.58 2.24
N GLN A 333 -8.08 -25.80 2.11
CA GLN A 333 -8.57 -25.26 0.83
C GLN A 333 -8.13 -23.80 0.57
N TRP A 334 -7.61 -23.10 1.58
CA TRP A 334 -7.17 -21.71 1.42
C TRP A 334 -6.11 -21.58 0.32
N PRO A 335 -6.26 -20.66 -0.65
CA PRO A 335 -5.31 -20.40 -1.72
C PRO A 335 -4.09 -19.62 -1.18
N LEU A 336 -3.33 -20.24 -0.29
CA LEU A 336 -2.16 -19.61 0.33
C LEU A 336 -0.91 -19.81 -0.50
N ARG A 337 -0.11 -18.77 -0.60
CA ARG A 337 1.18 -18.79 -1.28
C ARG A 337 2.18 -17.85 -0.62
N ALA A 338 3.39 -18.35 -0.41
CA ALA A 338 4.39 -17.66 0.38
C ALA A 338 4.80 -16.36 -0.31
N SER A 339 5.07 -15.30 0.47
CA SER A 339 5.49 -14.04 -0.11
C SER A 339 6.56 -13.34 0.71
N TYR A 340 7.48 -12.64 0.03
CA TYR A 340 8.52 -11.81 0.65
C TYR A 340 7.96 -10.55 1.28
N VAL A 341 6.98 -9.95 0.61
CA VAL A 341 6.40 -8.65 0.95
C VAL A 341 4.90 -8.74 0.83
N HIS A 342 4.20 -8.09 1.74
CA HIS A 342 2.75 -8.02 1.75
C HIS A 342 2.35 -6.58 1.40
N GLY A 343 2.16 -6.33 0.11
CA GLY A 343 1.99 -4.97 -0.38
C GLY A 343 3.28 -4.16 -0.34
N ILE A 344 3.28 -3.06 -1.09
CA ILE A 344 4.41 -2.14 -1.15
C ILE A 344 3.92 -0.69 -1.21
N ASP A 345 4.75 0.23 -0.73
CA ASP A 345 4.63 1.65 -1.05
C ASP A 345 5.76 2.03 -2.02
N PRO A 346 5.47 2.26 -3.32
CA PRO A 346 6.50 2.57 -4.30
C PRO A 346 7.28 3.86 -4.02
N ALA A 347 6.69 4.81 -3.30
CA ALA A 347 7.39 6.03 -2.89
C ALA A 347 8.35 5.72 -1.73
N GLN A 348 7.89 5.04 -0.68
CA GLN A 348 8.72 4.75 0.49
C GLN A 348 9.86 3.77 0.22
N MET A 349 9.64 2.81 -0.67
CA MET A 349 10.69 1.91 -1.18
C MET A 349 11.83 2.67 -1.87
N ARG A 350 11.60 3.90 -2.36
CA ARG A 350 12.66 4.74 -2.93
C ARG A 350 13.42 5.53 -1.87
N LEU A 351 12.76 5.81 -0.75
CA LEU A 351 13.24 6.71 0.29
C LEU A 351 13.95 5.97 1.43
N THR A 352 13.55 4.74 1.73
CA THR A 352 14.06 4.01 2.90
C THR A 352 14.52 2.60 2.53
N LEU A 353 15.61 2.15 3.16
CA LEU A 353 16.12 0.80 2.98
C LEU A 353 15.22 -0.27 3.59
N ALA A 354 14.47 0.07 4.65
CA ALA A 354 13.52 -0.83 5.31
C ALA A 354 12.41 -1.27 4.35
N GLU A 355 11.89 -0.33 3.56
CA GLU A 355 10.88 -0.57 2.53
C GLU A 355 11.48 -1.08 1.21
N ASN A 356 12.80 -1.29 1.15
CA ASN A 356 13.51 -1.76 -0.04
C ASN A 356 14.48 -2.91 0.29
N PRO A 357 13.96 -4.02 0.83
CA PRO A 357 14.78 -5.16 1.21
C PRO A 357 15.46 -5.79 -0.01
N MET A 358 16.59 -6.47 0.23
CA MET A 358 17.18 -7.36 -0.76
C MET A 358 16.30 -8.61 -0.87
N LEU A 359 15.96 -8.99 -2.10
CA LEU A 359 15.29 -10.27 -2.36
C LEU A 359 16.33 -11.38 -2.28
N ASN A 360 15.98 -12.51 -1.65
CA ASN A 360 16.94 -13.60 -1.48
C ASN A 360 17.11 -14.41 -2.77
N GLY A 361 18.23 -14.18 -3.48
CA GLY A 361 18.55 -14.89 -4.74
C GLY A 361 18.63 -16.42 -4.61
N TYR A 362 18.85 -16.96 -3.41
CA TYR A 362 18.86 -18.42 -3.19
C TYR A 362 17.47 -19.04 -3.22
N ASP A 363 16.42 -18.24 -3.12
CA ASP A 363 15.07 -18.76 -2.99
C ASP A 363 14.33 -18.86 -4.33
N ALA A 364 14.87 -18.26 -5.39
CA ALA A 364 14.33 -18.35 -6.74
C ALA A 364 15.35 -19.09 -7.62
N GLU A 365 14.94 -20.20 -8.23
CA GLU A 365 15.85 -20.99 -9.08
C GLU A 365 16.16 -20.26 -10.40
N ALA A 366 15.14 -19.68 -11.03
CA ALA A 366 15.25 -18.96 -12.30
C ALA A 366 14.61 -17.57 -12.22
N ASP A 367 13.36 -17.52 -11.73
CA ASP A 367 12.55 -16.31 -11.72
C ASP A 367 11.88 -16.09 -10.37
N TYR A 368 11.66 -14.83 -10.02
CA TYR A 368 10.65 -14.44 -9.04
C TYR A 368 9.32 -14.24 -9.75
N GLN A 369 8.22 -14.57 -9.07
CA GLN A 369 6.88 -14.29 -9.59
C GLN A 369 6.22 -13.14 -8.85
N ILE A 370 5.81 -12.11 -9.58
CA ILE A 370 4.98 -11.02 -9.11
C ILE A 370 3.53 -11.38 -9.34
N VAL A 371 2.71 -11.10 -8.33
CA VAL A 371 1.27 -11.07 -8.46
C VAL A 371 0.77 -9.69 -8.04
N VAL A 372 0.01 -9.04 -8.92
CA VAL A 372 -0.77 -7.85 -8.59
C VAL A 372 -2.23 -8.18 -8.85
N ALA A 373 -3.03 -8.15 -7.80
CA ALA A 373 -4.46 -8.42 -7.86
C ALA A 373 -5.18 -7.54 -6.85
N ALA A 374 -6.33 -6.99 -7.25
CA ALA A 374 -7.21 -6.28 -6.34
C ALA A 374 -7.64 -7.21 -5.21
N ALA A 375 -7.71 -6.68 -3.99
CA ALA A 375 -8.16 -7.45 -2.85
C ALA A 375 -9.66 -7.23 -2.63
N GLN A 376 -10.42 -8.32 -2.71
CA GLN A 376 -11.81 -8.36 -2.28
C GLN A 376 -11.91 -8.75 -0.81
N ARG A 377 -13.06 -8.43 -0.21
CA ARG A 377 -13.39 -8.89 1.13
C ARG A 377 -13.76 -10.37 1.10
N ASN A 378 -13.09 -11.16 1.93
CA ASN A 378 -13.42 -12.56 2.15
C ASN A 378 -13.75 -12.80 3.63
N GLU A 379 -14.76 -13.61 3.93
CA GLU A 379 -15.06 -14.05 5.30
C GLU A 379 -14.75 -15.54 5.41
N LEU A 380 -13.89 -15.89 6.37
CA LEU A 380 -13.40 -17.26 6.57
C LEU A 380 -13.48 -17.64 8.04
N GLY A 381 -13.36 -18.94 8.31
CA GLY A 381 -13.22 -19.48 9.65
C GLY A 381 -14.48 -20.16 10.16
N VAL A 382 -14.63 -20.21 11.48
CA VAL A 382 -15.72 -20.96 12.13
C VAL A 382 -17.06 -20.27 11.90
N SER A 383 -18.10 -21.07 11.70
CA SER A 383 -19.49 -20.63 11.66
C SER A 383 -20.30 -21.34 12.73
N GLY A 384 -21.34 -20.71 13.26
CA GLY A 384 -22.25 -21.32 14.24
C GLY A 384 -21.85 -21.13 15.70
N LEU A 385 -20.63 -20.63 15.98
CA LEU A 385 -20.29 -20.11 17.30
C LEU A 385 -20.93 -18.73 17.51
N ASP A 386 -21.36 -18.46 18.73
CA ASP A 386 -21.83 -17.12 19.07
C ASP A 386 -20.68 -16.11 19.22
N ALA A 387 -21.02 -14.84 19.43
CA ALA A 387 -20.05 -13.76 19.59
C ALA A 387 -19.21 -13.84 20.88
N THR A 388 -19.56 -14.71 21.83
CA THR A 388 -18.80 -14.95 23.07
C THR A 388 -17.82 -16.10 22.94
N GLN A 389 -18.08 -17.02 22.02
CA GLN A 389 -17.25 -18.18 21.70
C GLN A 389 -16.34 -17.97 20.49
N SER A 390 -16.46 -16.83 19.81
CA SER A 390 -15.66 -16.51 18.64
C SER A 390 -14.97 -15.16 18.75
N GLU A 391 -13.77 -15.08 18.17
CA GLU A 391 -13.04 -13.83 17.99
C GLU A 391 -12.74 -13.60 16.51
N ARG A 392 -12.67 -12.34 16.11
CA ARG A 392 -12.50 -11.95 14.71
C ARG A 392 -11.17 -11.25 14.50
N TRP A 393 -10.55 -11.52 13.36
CA TRP A 393 -9.29 -10.95 12.92
C TRP A 393 -9.47 -10.38 11.52
N LEU A 394 -8.98 -9.16 11.30
CA LEU A 394 -8.89 -8.55 9.98
C LEU A 394 -7.44 -8.67 9.50
N ILE A 395 -7.27 -9.26 8.32
CA ILE A 395 -6.00 -9.36 7.62
C ILE A 395 -6.11 -8.52 6.35
N GLN A 396 -5.35 -7.43 6.31
CA GLN A 396 -5.45 -6.44 5.25
C GLN A 396 -4.56 -6.80 4.06
N PRO A 397 -4.80 -6.21 2.88
CA PRO A 397 -4.02 -6.50 1.69
C PRO A 397 -2.52 -6.19 1.87
N ASN A 398 -2.17 -5.12 2.59
CA ASN A 398 -0.79 -4.78 2.96
C ASN A 398 -0.18 -5.72 4.03
N GLY A 399 -0.85 -6.83 4.37
CA GLY A 399 -0.38 -7.78 5.37
C GLY A 399 -0.65 -7.36 6.82
N ASP A 400 -1.19 -6.18 7.10
CA ASP A 400 -1.49 -5.81 8.48
C ASP A 400 -2.55 -6.74 9.08
N ILE A 401 -2.27 -7.22 10.29
CA ILE A 401 -3.18 -8.06 11.06
C ILE A 401 -3.69 -7.27 12.25
N ARG A 402 -4.99 -7.29 12.46
CA ARG A 402 -5.63 -6.72 13.64
C ARG A 402 -6.72 -7.62 14.17
N GLN A 403 -6.76 -7.80 15.48
CA GLN A 403 -7.93 -8.39 16.14
C GLN A 403 -9.04 -7.34 16.21
N LEU A 404 -10.23 -7.72 15.75
CA LEU A 404 -11.42 -6.87 15.77
C LEU A 404 -12.07 -6.91 17.15
N LEU A 405 -12.60 -5.78 17.60
CA LEU A 405 -13.36 -5.74 18.84
C LEU A 405 -14.68 -6.52 18.69
N PRO A 406 -15.23 -7.04 19.80
CA PRO A 406 -16.60 -7.56 19.80
C PRO A 406 -17.55 -6.52 19.21
N HIS A 407 -18.37 -6.93 18.23
CA HIS A 407 -19.34 -6.07 17.53
C HIS A 407 -18.75 -4.96 16.64
N GLU A 408 -17.44 -4.97 16.37
CA GLU A 408 -16.86 -4.03 15.41
C GLU A 408 -17.45 -4.25 14.00
N GLN A 409 -18.11 -3.21 13.49
CA GLN A 409 -18.67 -3.17 12.14
C GLN A 409 -17.63 -2.66 11.16
N LEU A 410 -17.36 -3.47 10.13
CA LEU A 410 -16.47 -3.13 9.03
C LEU A 410 -17.23 -2.36 7.95
N THR A 411 -16.54 -1.48 7.23
CA THR A 411 -17.12 -0.75 6.10
C THR A 411 -17.26 -1.65 4.88
N ASP A 412 -18.22 -1.32 4.01
CA ASP A 412 -18.31 -1.95 2.70
C ASP A 412 -17.07 -1.58 1.89
N GLY A 413 -16.55 -2.55 1.16
CA GLY A 413 -15.30 -2.37 0.43
C GLY A 413 -14.05 -2.25 1.29
N GLN A 414 -14.08 -2.49 2.62
CA GLN A 414 -12.85 -2.74 3.39
C GLN A 414 -12.19 -4.01 2.84
N PRO A 415 -11.04 -3.90 2.14
CA PRO A 415 -10.47 -5.03 1.44
C PRO A 415 -9.75 -5.96 2.42
N GLY A 416 -9.59 -7.23 2.05
CA GLY A 416 -8.84 -8.21 2.83
C GLY A 416 -9.70 -9.35 3.36
N ILE A 417 -9.26 -9.97 4.45
CA ILE A 417 -9.84 -11.21 4.97
C ILE A 417 -10.30 -11.00 6.40
N VAL A 418 -11.56 -11.30 6.66
CA VAL A 418 -12.10 -11.40 8.01
C VAL A 418 -12.08 -12.87 8.42
N PHE A 419 -11.21 -13.19 9.35
CA PHE A 419 -11.09 -14.53 9.91
C PHE A 419 -11.82 -14.62 11.26
N THR A 420 -12.76 -15.55 11.37
CA THR A 420 -13.44 -15.87 12.63
C THR A 420 -12.83 -17.15 13.23
N GLY A 421 -12.19 -17.01 14.40
CA GLY A 421 -11.59 -18.11 15.15
C GLY A 421 -12.38 -18.46 16.41
N ILE A 422 -11.89 -19.45 17.17
CA ILE A 422 -12.44 -19.82 18.48
C ILE A 422 -11.88 -18.87 19.54
N GLN A 423 -12.71 -18.30 20.42
CA GLN A 423 -12.30 -17.37 21.49
C GLN A 423 -11.07 -17.89 22.25
N GLN A 424 -10.07 -17.02 22.49
CA GLN A 424 -8.79 -17.43 23.09
C GLN A 424 -8.93 -18.19 24.43
N ASP A 425 -9.90 -17.81 25.27
CA ASP A 425 -10.11 -18.45 26.58
C ASP A 425 -10.72 -19.86 26.48
N LEU A 426 -11.30 -20.21 25.34
CA LEU A 426 -11.81 -21.55 25.05
C LEU A 426 -10.73 -22.46 24.45
N LEU A 427 -9.61 -21.89 23.99
CA LEU A 427 -8.48 -22.66 23.48
C LEU A 427 -7.68 -23.31 24.62
N PRO A 428 -7.36 -24.62 24.54
CA PRO A 428 -6.48 -25.24 25.52
C PRO A 428 -5.10 -24.55 25.54
N PRO A 429 -4.35 -24.58 26.66
CA PRO A 429 -3.12 -23.78 26.82
C PRO A 429 -2.10 -23.90 25.68
N GLY A 430 -1.93 -25.09 25.10
CA GLY A 430 -1.02 -25.33 23.97
C GLY A 430 -1.46 -24.71 22.63
N PHE A 431 -2.71 -24.28 22.52
CA PHE A 431 -3.32 -23.79 21.27
C PHE A 431 -3.72 -22.31 21.34
N ARG A 432 -3.43 -21.60 22.44
CA ARG A 432 -3.86 -20.19 22.62
C ARG A 432 -3.39 -19.21 21.54
N SER A 433 -2.34 -19.56 20.78
CA SER A 433 -1.82 -18.74 19.68
C SER A 433 -2.38 -19.13 18.31
N ILE A 434 -3.29 -20.09 18.22
CA ILE A 434 -3.70 -20.66 16.93
C ILE A 434 -4.36 -19.63 16.02
N ASN A 435 -5.19 -18.73 16.55
CA ASN A 435 -5.85 -17.71 15.74
C ASN A 435 -4.84 -16.70 15.18
N SER A 436 -3.90 -16.22 16.00
CA SER A 436 -2.82 -15.36 15.49
C SER A 436 -1.95 -16.06 14.44
N GLN A 437 -1.72 -17.36 14.58
CA GLN A 437 -0.98 -18.14 13.59
C GLN A 437 -1.76 -18.28 12.28
N LEU A 438 -3.06 -18.56 12.35
CA LEU A 438 -3.94 -18.62 11.18
C LEU A 438 -4.01 -17.26 10.47
N ALA A 439 -4.12 -16.16 11.22
CA ALA A 439 -4.06 -14.81 10.66
C ALA A 439 -2.73 -14.54 9.94
N MET A 440 -1.59 -14.98 10.49
CA MET A 440 -0.30 -14.90 9.79
C MET A 440 -0.26 -15.73 8.50
N PHE A 441 -0.89 -16.91 8.46
CA PHE A 441 -1.03 -17.65 7.21
C PHE A 441 -1.87 -16.88 6.19
N LEU A 442 -2.93 -16.19 6.62
CA LEU A 442 -3.82 -15.43 5.74
C LEU A 442 -3.17 -14.18 5.13
N GLN A 443 -2.08 -13.64 5.69
CA GLN A 443 -1.29 -12.58 5.02
C GLN A 443 -0.78 -13.04 3.63
N HIS A 444 -0.56 -14.35 3.50
CA HIS A 444 -0.09 -15.04 2.29
C HIS A 444 -1.22 -15.47 1.35
N TRP A 445 -2.38 -14.85 1.41
CA TRP A 445 -3.47 -15.11 0.46
C TRP A 445 -3.09 -14.75 -0.98
N ASP A 446 -3.29 -15.67 -1.92
CA ASP A 446 -3.11 -15.43 -3.36
C ASP A 446 -4.40 -14.85 -3.96
N TYR A 447 -4.51 -13.51 -3.92
CA TYR A 447 -5.64 -12.76 -4.47
C TYR A 447 -5.89 -13.03 -5.97
N SER A 448 -4.88 -13.46 -6.74
CA SER A 448 -5.06 -13.75 -8.16
C SER A 448 -5.86 -15.03 -8.43
N ARG A 449 -5.75 -16.05 -7.56
CA ARG A 449 -6.57 -17.26 -7.68
C ARG A 449 -8.03 -17.01 -7.30
N ALA A 450 -8.25 -16.19 -6.28
CA ALA A 450 -9.59 -15.81 -5.84
C ALA A 450 -10.35 -15.10 -6.98
N ALA A 451 -9.71 -14.09 -7.61
CA ALA A 451 -10.31 -13.36 -8.73
C ALA A 451 -10.64 -14.27 -9.94
N GLN A 452 -9.79 -15.26 -10.25
CA GLN A 452 -10.03 -16.20 -11.34
C GLN A 452 -11.21 -17.14 -11.08
N ALA A 453 -11.38 -17.59 -9.83
CA ALA A 453 -12.49 -18.48 -9.47
C ALA A 453 -13.85 -17.79 -9.64
N GLU A 454 -13.94 -16.49 -9.32
CA GLU A 454 -15.17 -15.71 -9.50
C GLU A 454 -15.51 -15.48 -10.98
N GLN A 455 -14.52 -15.17 -11.82
CA GLN A 455 -14.73 -15.00 -13.27
C GLN A 455 -15.28 -16.28 -13.91
N GLN A 456 -14.85 -17.45 -13.43
CA GLN A 456 -15.35 -18.75 -13.90
C GLN A 456 -16.74 -19.07 -13.36
N ALA A 457 -17.08 -18.61 -12.15
CA ALA A 457 -18.41 -18.80 -11.57
C ALA A 457 -19.49 -17.92 -12.22
N GLY A 458 -19.15 -16.70 -12.66
CA GLY A 458 -20.10 -15.77 -13.29
C GLY A 458 -20.42 -16.06 -14.77
N THR A 459 -19.81 -17.08 -15.37
CA THR A 459 -20.01 -17.48 -16.78
C THR A 459 -20.83 -18.76 -16.96
N GLN A 460 -21.32 -19.36 -15.86
CA GLN A 460 -22.25 -20.48 -15.84
C GLN A 460 -23.67 -19.99 -15.54
#